data_AF-H1VTH2-F1
#
_entry.id   AF-H1VTH2-F1
#
_cell.length_a   1.000
_cell.length_b   1.000
_cell.length_c   1.000
_cell.angle_alpha   90.00
_cell.angle_beta   90.00
_cell.angle_gamma   90.00
#
_symmetry.space_group_name_H-M   'P 1'
#
loop_
_entity.id
_entity.type
_entity.pdbx_description
1 polymer ?
#
loop_
_entity_poly.entity_id
_entity_poly.type
_entity_poly.pdbx_seq_one_letter_code
_entity_poly.pdbx_strand_id
1 'polypeptide(L)'
;MAFLKKNSSHKNRLEVKEDTGGKAVGQASSSSLPKSAPTPKAANPFPHEQLMRAKYLDQRKLKNSLDSIYGEGKYQVKERASRYILMLPTPMKKDDLAQLEQRVRLHYND
;
A
#
# COMPACT_ATOMS: atom_id res chain seq x y z
N MET A 1 -13.94 -50.72 -16.50
CA MET A 1 -15.20 -49.93 -16.44
C MET A 1 -14.86 -48.44 -16.46
N ALA A 2 -15.60 -47.69 -17.29
CA ALA A 2 -15.84 -46.25 -17.29
C ALA A 2 -14.67 -45.24 -17.34
N PHE A 3 -14.51 -44.67 -18.54
CA PHE A 3 -13.99 -43.33 -18.79
C PHE A 3 -14.95 -42.28 -18.21
N LEU A 4 -14.44 -41.14 -17.72
CA LEU A 4 -15.23 -39.92 -17.75
C LEU A 4 -14.40 -38.72 -18.22
N LYS A 5 -14.95 -38.08 -19.24
CA LYS A 5 -14.43 -36.99 -20.04
C LYS A 5 -15.41 -35.83 -19.84
N LYS A 6 -14.88 -34.62 -19.59
CA LYS A 6 -15.45 -33.31 -20.00
C LYS A 6 -16.73 -32.92 -19.18
N ASN A 7 -16.96 -31.67 -18.76
CA ASN A 7 -17.39 -30.52 -19.56
C ASN A 7 -17.51 -29.23 -18.69
N SER A 8 -17.52 -28.07 -19.37
CA SER A 8 -18.36 -26.86 -19.13
C SER A 8 -17.99 -25.95 -17.95
N SER A 9 -17.50 -24.70 -18.11
CA SER A 9 -18.01 -23.52 -18.86
C SER A 9 -19.41 -23.07 -18.43
N HIS A 10 -19.48 -21.99 -17.64
CA HIS A 10 -20.58 -21.02 -17.47
C HIS A 10 -19.97 -19.79 -16.75
N LYS A 11 -19.66 -18.67 -17.43
CA LYS A 11 -20.50 -17.51 -17.80
C LYS A 11 -21.20 -16.81 -16.62
N ASN A 12 -20.76 -15.55 -16.40
CA ASN A 12 -21.46 -14.35 -15.89
C ASN A 12 -22.83 -14.50 -15.22
N ARG A 13 -22.96 -13.95 -14.01
CA ARG A 13 -24.24 -13.51 -13.44
C ARG A 13 -24.05 -12.22 -12.63
N LEU A 14 -24.39 -11.11 -13.29
CA LEU A 14 -24.80 -9.85 -12.71
C LEU A 14 -26.24 -10.03 -12.25
N GLU A 15 -26.56 -9.84 -10.97
CA GLU A 15 -27.94 -9.51 -10.57
C GLU A 15 -27.95 -8.48 -9.45
N VAL A 16 -28.54 -7.36 -9.84
CA VAL A 16 -29.12 -6.27 -9.06
C VAL A 16 -30.13 -6.84 -8.06
N LYS A 17 -30.15 -6.29 -6.85
CA LYS A 17 -31.28 -6.42 -5.92
C LYS A 17 -31.61 -5.04 -5.37
N GLU A 18 -32.43 -4.33 -6.14
CA GLU A 18 -33.40 -3.41 -5.58
C GLU A 18 -34.62 -4.23 -5.19
N ASP A 19 -35.06 -4.15 -3.94
CA ASP A 19 -36.47 -4.32 -3.62
C ASP A 19 -36.85 -3.38 -2.48
N THR A 20 -38.04 -2.82 -2.66
CA THR A 20 -38.56 -1.61 -2.04
C THR A 20 -39.72 -2.04 -1.13
N GLY A 21 -39.80 -1.52 0.10
CA GLY A 21 -41.02 -1.71 0.89
C GLY A 21 -41.03 -0.98 2.23
N GLY A 22 -41.81 0.11 2.32
CA GLY A 22 -42.30 0.66 3.60
C GLY A 22 -42.45 2.18 3.71
N LYS A 23 -43.58 2.73 3.23
CA LYS A 23 -44.19 4.04 3.64
C LYS A 23 -44.65 3.95 5.12
N ALA A 24 -44.75 4.96 6.01
CA ALA A 24 -44.78 6.42 5.92
C ALA A 24 -44.63 7.09 7.33
N VAL A 25 -44.33 8.40 7.32
CA VAL A 25 -44.65 9.48 8.29
C VAL A 25 -44.01 9.49 9.69
N GLY A 26 -43.25 10.56 9.97
CA GLY A 26 -42.84 10.95 11.33
C GLY A 26 -41.61 11.86 11.35
N GLN A 27 -41.83 13.17 11.33
CA GLN A 27 -40.84 14.25 11.39
C GLN A 27 -40.12 14.32 12.74
N ALA A 28 -38.79 14.17 12.76
CA ALA A 28 -37.92 14.76 13.79
C ALA A 28 -36.48 14.86 13.26
N SER A 29 -36.02 16.10 13.10
CA SER A 29 -34.63 16.43 12.81
C SER A 29 -33.73 15.96 13.96
N SER A 30 -32.75 15.11 13.66
CA SER A 30 -31.54 14.99 14.47
C SER A 30 -30.36 14.58 13.60
N SER A 31 -29.58 15.60 13.23
CA SER A 31 -28.16 15.55 12.90
C SER A 31 -27.72 14.46 11.91
N SER A 32 -27.87 14.76 10.61
CA SER A 32 -26.95 14.25 9.60
C SER A 32 -25.53 14.67 9.99
N LEU A 33 -24.77 13.79 10.63
CA LEU A 33 -23.32 13.95 10.72
C LEU A 33 -22.81 14.09 9.28
N PRO A 34 -22.21 15.23 8.88
CA PRO A 34 -21.53 15.28 7.60
C PRO A 34 -20.38 14.29 7.73
N LYS A 35 -20.50 13.16 7.01
CA LYS A 35 -19.40 12.23 6.78
C LYS A 35 -18.27 13.09 6.23
N SER A 36 -17.28 13.34 7.09
CA SER A 36 -16.24 14.33 6.87
C SER A 36 -15.71 14.18 5.46
N ALA A 37 -15.77 15.28 4.70
CA ALA A 37 -15.12 15.37 3.41
C ALA A 37 -13.70 14.80 3.55
N PRO A 38 -13.20 14.00 2.58
CA PRO A 38 -11.80 13.67 2.59
C PRO A 38 -11.06 14.99 2.49
N THR A 39 -10.53 15.46 3.63
CA THR A 39 -9.58 16.56 3.70
C THR A 39 -8.58 16.31 2.57
N PRO A 40 -8.27 17.32 1.72
CA PRO A 40 -7.20 17.19 0.75
C PRO A 40 -5.95 16.86 1.56
N LYS A 41 -5.60 15.57 1.62
CA LYS A 41 -4.39 15.07 2.26
C LYS A 41 -3.30 15.89 1.62
N ALA A 42 -2.61 16.71 2.41
CA ALA A 42 -1.42 17.43 2.00
C ALA A 42 -0.63 16.49 1.08
N ALA A 43 -0.40 16.92 -0.16
CA ALA A 43 0.18 16.08 -1.20
C ALA A 43 1.47 15.50 -0.64
N ASN A 44 1.43 14.23 -0.22
CA ASN A 44 2.55 13.61 0.46
C ASN A 44 3.68 13.55 -0.58
N PRO A 45 4.82 14.23 -0.38
CA PRO A 45 5.88 14.27 -1.38
C PRO A 45 6.44 12.88 -1.72
N PHE A 46 6.18 11.90 -0.84
CA PHE A 46 6.56 10.50 -0.99
C PHE A 46 5.32 9.61 -0.90
N PRO A 47 4.48 9.52 -1.97
CA PRO A 47 3.24 8.77 -1.93
C PRO A 47 3.45 7.25 -2.01
N HIS A 48 4.63 6.79 -2.44
CA HIS A 48 4.92 5.38 -2.61
C HIS A 48 5.69 4.84 -1.42
N GLU A 49 5.06 3.93 -0.68
CA GLU A 49 5.66 3.25 0.47
C GLU A 49 6.12 1.86 0.09
N GLN A 50 7.40 1.57 0.34
CA GLN A 50 8.03 0.31 0.04
C GLN A 50 8.68 -0.27 1.29
N LEU A 51 8.15 -1.40 1.74
CA LEU A 51 8.68 -2.08 2.91
C LEU A 51 10.01 -2.77 2.57
N MET A 52 11.05 -2.46 3.33
CA MET A 52 12.31 -3.18 3.27
C MET A 52 12.13 -4.55 3.94
N ARG A 53 12.55 -5.59 3.23
CA ARG A 53 12.60 -6.98 3.69
C ARG A 53 13.78 -7.22 4.61
N ALA A 54 14.90 -6.55 4.33
CA ALA A 54 16.10 -6.65 5.15
C ALA A 54 15.88 -5.99 6.52
N LYS A 55 16.43 -6.61 7.56
CA LYS A 55 16.51 -6.03 8.90
C LYS A 55 17.82 -5.26 9.02
N TYR A 56 17.74 -4.04 9.52
CA TYR A 56 18.89 -3.20 9.84
C TYR A 56 18.86 -2.88 11.33
N LEU A 57 20.01 -2.93 12.00
CA LEU A 57 20.10 -2.63 13.43
C LEU A 57 20.30 -1.12 13.66
N ASP A 58 21.12 -0.50 12.81
CA ASP A 58 21.54 0.88 12.92
C ASP A 58 20.84 1.75 11.88
N GLN A 59 19.85 2.52 12.32
CA GLN A 59 19.14 3.47 11.44
C GLN A 59 20.09 4.48 10.79
N ARG A 60 21.13 4.93 11.50
CA ARG A 60 22.11 5.91 10.98
C ARG A 60 22.92 5.34 9.82
N LYS A 61 23.43 4.10 9.94
CA LYS A 61 24.15 3.42 8.85
C LYS A 61 23.22 3.20 7.66
N LEU A 62 22.00 2.72 7.90
CA LEU A 62 20.99 2.53 6.84
C LEU A 62 20.73 3.84 6.07
N LYS A 63 20.51 4.94 6.79
CA LYS A 63 20.35 6.26 6.18
C LYS A 63 21.58 6.68 5.39
N ASN A 64 22.80 6.50 5.91
CA ASN A 64 24.01 6.85 5.19
C ASN A 64 24.17 6.05 3.88
N SER A 65 23.83 4.75 3.91
CA SER A 65 23.82 3.91 2.71
C SER A 65 22.76 4.36 1.71
N LEU A 66 21.54 4.69 2.17
CA LEU A 66 20.49 5.20 1.30
C LEU A 66 20.84 6.59 0.74
N ASP A 67 21.49 7.44 1.53
CA ASP A 67 21.99 8.75 1.12
C ASP A 67 23.06 8.62 0.03
N SER A 68 23.98 7.67 0.18
CA SER A 68 25.00 7.39 -0.83
C SER A 68 24.42 6.88 -2.16
N ILE A 69 23.24 6.24 -2.13
CA ILE A 69 22.61 5.65 -3.32
C ILE A 69 21.62 6.62 -3.99
N TYR A 70 20.77 7.29 -3.22
CA TYR A 70 19.70 8.16 -3.72
C TYR A 70 20.00 9.65 -3.61
N GLY A 71 20.93 10.03 -2.73
CA GLY A 71 21.13 11.41 -2.31
C GLY A 71 20.15 11.85 -1.21
N GLU A 72 20.59 12.84 -0.44
CA GLU A 72 19.82 13.38 0.66
C GLU A 72 18.49 14.01 0.19
N GLY A 73 17.41 13.79 0.95
CA GLY A 73 16.11 14.40 0.70
C GLY A 73 15.32 13.83 -0.48
N LYS A 74 15.83 12.82 -1.20
CA LYS A 74 15.11 12.12 -2.28
C LYS A 74 14.22 10.97 -1.80
N TYR A 75 14.33 10.62 -0.53
CA TYR A 75 13.58 9.53 0.09
C TYR A 75 13.25 9.86 1.54
N GLN A 76 12.28 9.15 2.10
CA GLN A 76 11.96 9.21 3.53
C GLN A 76 11.92 7.79 4.10
N VAL A 77 12.52 7.58 5.27
CA VAL A 77 12.49 6.28 5.96
C VAL A 77 11.60 6.39 7.17
N LYS A 78 10.64 5.48 7.29
CA LYS A 78 9.81 5.30 8.49
C LYS A 78 10.07 3.94 9.11
N GLU A 79 10.20 3.89 10.42
CA GLU A 79 10.24 2.62 11.13
C GLU A 79 8.83 2.22 11.59
N ARG A 80 8.44 0.98 11.33
CA ARG A 80 7.18 0.37 11.78
C ARG A 80 7.43 -1.08 12.17
N ALA A 81 7.09 -1.45 13.41
CA ALA A 81 7.23 -2.82 13.92
C ALA A 81 8.64 -3.42 13.66
N SER A 82 9.70 -2.66 14.01
CA SER A 82 11.11 -3.04 13.81
C SER A 82 11.48 -3.33 12.35
N ARG A 83 10.73 -2.80 11.39
CA ARG A 83 11.04 -2.81 9.96
C ARG A 83 11.07 -1.39 9.42
N TYR A 84 11.88 -1.19 8.39
CA TYR A 84 11.99 0.09 7.72
C TYR A 84 11.13 0.12 6.47
N ILE A 85 10.37 1.19 6.33
CA ILE A 85 9.55 1.50 5.17
C ILE A 85 10.24 2.66 4.47
N LEU A 86 10.67 2.43 3.24
CA LEU A 86 11.22 3.43 2.35
C LEU A 86 10.08 4.11 1.60
N MET A 87 9.97 5.41 1.72
CA MET A 87 8.99 6.23 1.02
C MET A 87 9.68 7.01 -0.09
N LEU A 88 9.16 6.89 -1.31
CA LEU A 88 9.74 7.44 -2.52
C LEU A 88 8.71 8.31 -3.28
N PRO A 89 9.19 9.29 -4.05
CA PRO A 89 8.32 10.10 -4.91
C PRO A 89 7.86 9.32 -6.13
N THR A 90 8.61 8.29 -6.54
CA THR A 90 8.34 7.43 -7.69
C THR A 90 8.06 5.99 -7.26
N PRO A 91 7.18 5.27 -7.98
CA PRO A 91 6.91 3.88 -7.66
C PRO A 91 8.09 3.00 -8.08
N MET A 92 8.60 2.22 -7.13
CA MET A 92 9.70 1.28 -7.36
C MET A 92 9.16 -0.09 -7.76
N LYS A 93 9.78 -0.74 -8.76
CA LYS A 93 9.45 -2.13 -9.11
C LYS A 93 10.03 -3.08 -8.05
N LYS A 94 9.41 -4.25 -7.88
CA LYS A 94 9.86 -5.25 -6.89
C LYS A 94 11.29 -5.73 -7.14
N ASP A 95 11.68 -5.91 -8.40
CA ASP A 95 13.04 -6.31 -8.79
C ASP A 95 14.06 -5.22 -8.46
N ASP A 96 13.69 -3.96 -8.67
CA ASP A 96 14.52 -2.80 -8.39
C ASP A 96 14.76 -2.64 -6.88
N LEU A 97 13.71 -2.90 -6.07
CA LEU A 97 13.83 -2.92 -4.61
C LEU A 97 14.85 -3.96 -4.15
N ALA A 98 14.81 -5.17 -4.69
CA ALA A 98 15.75 -6.22 -4.28
C ALA A 98 17.20 -5.82 -4.58
N GLN A 99 17.45 -5.22 -5.76
CA GLN A 99 18.77 -4.70 -6.12
C GLN A 99 19.20 -3.54 -5.20
N LEU A 100 18.27 -2.64 -4.86
CA LEU A 100 18.52 -1.58 -3.89
C LEU A 100 18.89 -2.15 -2.53
N GLU A 101 18.09 -3.07 -2.00
CA GLU A 101 18.34 -3.68 -0.70
C GLU A 101 19.71 -4.38 -0.67
N GLN A 102 20.09 -5.03 -1.77
CA GLN A 102 21.41 -5.63 -1.91
C GLN A 102 22.52 -4.58 -1.88
N ARG A 103 22.39 -3.47 -2.63
CA ARG A 103 23.36 -2.37 -2.61
C ARG A 103 23.47 -1.71 -1.25
N VAL A 104 22.34 -1.40 -0.62
CA VAL A 104 22.27 -0.85 0.74
C VAL A 104 22.97 -1.80 1.71
N ARG A 105 22.73 -3.11 1.60
CA ARG A 105 23.36 -4.11 2.48
C ARG A 105 24.86 -4.20 2.27
N LEU A 106 25.37 -4.06 1.05
CA LEU A 106 26.81 -4.01 0.80
C LEU A 106 27.43 -2.79 1.50
N HIS A 107 26.86 -1.60 1.30
CA HIS A 107 27.35 -0.37 1.95
C HIS A 107 27.16 -0.34 3.47
N TYR A 108 26.21 -1.10 4.02
CA TYR A 108 25.93 -1.13 5.46
C TYR A 108 26.97 -1.98 6.23
N ASN A 109 27.47 -3.05 5.61
CA ASN A 109 28.43 -3.98 6.21
C ASN A 109 29.90 -3.59 5.99
N ASP A 110 30.15 -2.60 5.13
CA ASP A 110 31.41 -1.87 5.06
C ASP A 110 31.59 -0.98 6.32
#